data_AF-A0A9D5HZI3-F1
#
_entry.id   AF-A0A9D5HZI3-F1
#
_cell.length_a   1.000
_cell.length_b   1.000
_cell.length_c   1.000
_cell.angle_alpha   90.00
_cell.angle_beta   90.00
_cell.angle_gamma   90.00
#
_symmetry.space_group_name_H-M   'P 1'
#
loop_
_entity.id
_entity.type
_entity.pdbx_description
1 polymer ?
#
loop_
_entity_poly.entity_id
_entity_poly.type
_entity_poly.pdbx_seq_one_letter_code
_entity_poly.pdbx_strand_id
1 'polypeptide(L)'
;MYYKAILALISLLCLFLTDLKQHHGVHGGSLIKLRSLAYSGEFSPREADCIEYAEKYLEYLLLKNSFHYRTKITEKYRTILELDESSGAETTESSRRNYELSLKKLVSLSKEMEVQLDEANKLFEFLLICFRFFGEKYSPNYIFTSNKKTLKHLDFVGAQ
;
A
#
# COMPACT_ATOMS: atom_id res chain seq x y z
N MET A 1 -20.71 9.60 -15.25
CA MET A 1 -19.47 9.25 -15.97
C MET A 1 -18.39 8.59 -15.09
N TYR A 2 -18.49 8.60 -13.76
CA TYR A 2 -17.49 7.98 -12.86
C TYR A 2 -17.58 6.45 -12.72
N TYR A 3 -18.77 5.85 -12.94
CA TYR A 3 -18.95 4.40 -12.82
C TYR A 3 -18.13 3.58 -13.83
N LYS A 4 -17.87 4.12 -15.03
CA LYS A 4 -17.04 3.44 -16.04
C LYS A 4 -15.56 3.43 -15.67
N ALA A 5 -15.07 4.46 -14.98
CA ALA A 5 -13.68 4.54 -14.50
C ALA A 5 -13.44 3.59 -13.31
N ILE A 6 -14.42 3.48 -12.41
CA ILE A 6 -14.35 2.56 -11.27
C ILE A 6 -14.45 1.11 -11.74
N LEU A 7 -15.33 0.79 -12.70
CA LEU A 7 -15.35 -0.55 -13.29
C LEU A 7 -14.06 -0.88 -14.04
N ALA A 8 -13.45 0.08 -14.74
CA ALA A 8 -12.16 -0.13 -15.41
C ALA A 8 -11.03 -0.40 -14.40
N LEU A 9 -10.99 0.33 -13.28
CA LEU A 9 -10.03 0.10 -12.19
C LEU A 9 -10.24 -1.26 -11.50
N ILE A 10 -11.49 -1.66 -11.24
CA ILE A 10 -11.81 -2.98 -10.67
C ILE A 10 -11.47 -4.09 -11.66
N SER A 11 -11.73 -3.89 -12.96
CA SER A 11 -11.37 -4.86 -14.01
C SER A 11 -9.85 -5.01 -14.14
N LEU A 12 -9.10 -3.90 -14.04
CA LEU A 12 -7.64 -3.92 -14.05
C LEU A 12 -7.08 -4.64 -12.80
N LEU A 13 -7.70 -4.42 -11.64
CA LEU A 13 -7.33 -5.08 -10.38
C LEU A 13 -7.64 -6.58 -10.43
N CYS A 14 -8.79 -6.97 -10.99
CA CYS A 14 -9.17 -8.37 -11.16
C CYS A 14 -8.26 -9.08 -12.17
N LEU A 15 -7.85 -8.44 -13.26
CA LEU A 15 -6.86 -8.96 -14.20
C LEU A 15 -5.49 -9.14 -13.53
N PHE A 16 -5.02 -8.15 -12.75
CA PHE A 16 -3.77 -8.26 -11.98
C PHE A 16 -3.79 -9.43 -10.98
N LEU A 17 -4.93 -9.64 -10.31
CA LEU A 17 -5.09 -10.70 -9.30
C LEU A 17 -5.31 -12.09 -9.91
N THR A 18 -5.89 -12.18 -11.12
CA THR A 18 -6.04 -13.45 -11.84
C THR A 18 -4.76 -13.86 -12.56
N ASP A 19 -3.98 -12.91 -13.06
CA ASP A 19 -2.66 -13.17 -13.67
C ASP A 19 -1.66 -13.72 -12.63
N LEU A 20 -1.73 -13.23 -11.37
CA LEU A 20 -0.96 -13.78 -10.25
C LEU A 20 -1.30 -15.22 -9.87
N LYS A 21 -2.52 -15.71 -10.19
CA LYS A 21 -2.94 -17.08 -9.87
C LYS A 21 -2.77 -18.07 -11.02
N GLN A 22 -2.63 -17.60 -12.27
CA GLN A 22 -2.51 -18.48 -13.44
C GLN A 22 -1.15 -18.43 -14.14
N HIS A 23 -0.30 -17.43 -13.90
CA HIS A 23 1.00 -17.35 -14.56
C HIS A 23 2.16 -17.60 -13.60
N HIS A 24 2.61 -18.87 -13.59
CA HIS A 24 3.98 -19.28 -13.26
C HIS A 24 5.03 -18.72 -14.24
N GLY A 25 4.75 -17.61 -14.90
CA GLY A 25 5.55 -17.05 -15.98
C GLY A 25 4.75 -15.97 -16.67
N VAL A 26 5.02 -14.72 -16.29
CA VAL A 26 5.03 -13.47 -17.08
C VAL A 26 4.94 -12.31 -16.08
N HIS A 27 6.05 -12.04 -15.39
CA HIS A 27 6.48 -10.70 -14.96
C HIS A 27 7.99 -10.63 -15.26
N GLY A 28 8.32 -10.87 -16.54
CA GLY A 28 9.67 -11.09 -17.08
C GLY A 28 10.49 -9.83 -17.35
N GLY A 29 10.26 -8.74 -16.61
CA GLY A 29 11.01 -7.48 -16.80
C GLY A 29 11.89 -7.10 -15.61
N SER A 30 11.28 -6.94 -14.43
CA SER A 30 11.97 -6.41 -13.24
C SER A 30 12.82 -7.47 -12.50
N LEU A 31 12.28 -8.67 -12.27
CA LEU A 31 13.02 -9.74 -11.58
C LEU A 31 14.21 -10.29 -12.40
N ILE A 32 14.10 -10.29 -13.73
CA ILE A 32 15.21 -10.70 -14.62
C ILE A 32 16.31 -9.64 -14.63
N LYS A 33 15.97 -8.34 -14.59
CA LYS A 33 16.95 -7.25 -14.44
C LYS A 33 17.67 -7.30 -13.10
N LEU A 34 16.93 -7.51 -12.01
CA LEU A 34 17.50 -7.70 -10.66
C LEU A 34 18.44 -8.92 -10.60
N ARG A 35 18.07 -10.01 -11.29
CA ARG A 35 18.96 -11.16 -11.44
C ARG A 35 20.21 -10.75 -12.23
N SER A 36 20.09 -10.05 -13.37
CA SER A 36 21.25 -9.66 -14.19
C SER A 36 22.23 -8.71 -13.47
N LEU A 37 21.74 -7.69 -12.74
CA LEU A 37 22.56 -6.72 -12.01
C LEU A 37 23.38 -7.38 -10.88
N ALA A 38 22.78 -8.38 -10.23
CA ALA A 38 23.46 -9.11 -9.17
C ALA A 38 24.29 -10.30 -9.68
N TYR A 39 24.29 -10.59 -10.99
CA TYR A 39 25.19 -11.53 -11.65
C TYR A 39 26.35 -10.82 -12.38
N SER A 40 26.23 -9.54 -12.73
CA SER A 40 27.31 -8.77 -13.36
C SER A 40 28.41 -8.32 -12.39
N GLY A 41 28.22 -8.50 -11.07
CA GLY A 41 29.21 -8.09 -10.06
C GLY A 41 29.39 -6.57 -9.93
N GLU A 42 28.57 -5.79 -10.63
CA GLU A 42 28.69 -4.32 -10.75
C GLU A 42 28.09 -3.57 -9.56
N PHE A 43 27.21 -4.22 -8.78
CA PHE A 43 26.53 -3.58 -7.66
C PHE A 43 26.54 -4.45 -6.40
N SER A 44 27.31 -4.02 -5.40
CA SER A 44 27.28 -4.56 -4.04
C SER A 44 26.75 -3.46 -3.11
N PRO A 45 25.54 -3.60 -2.54
CA PRO A 45 25.01 -2.58 -1.64
C PRO A 45 25.86 -2.52 -0.36
N ARG A 46 26.01 -1.32 0.22
CA ARG A 46 26.58 -1.18 1.56
C ARG A 46 25.49 -1.46 2.59
N GLU A 47 25.86 -2.05 3.72
CA GLU A 47 24.90 -2.36 4.78
C GLU A 47 24.19 -1.09 5.31
N ALA A 48 24.91 0.04 5.37
CA ALA A 48 24.34 1.34 5.73
C ALA A 48 23.22 1.78 4.77
N ASP A 49 23.40 1.57 3.46
CA ASP A 49 22.37 1.89 2.45
C ASP A 49 21.15 0.98 2.66
N CYS A 50 21.37 -0.31 2.97
CA CYS A 50 20.27 -1.24 3.26
C CYS A 50 19.46 -0.86 4.50
N ILE A 51 20.10 -0.31 5.54
CA ILE A 51 19.43 0.20 6.74
C ILE A 51 18.56 1.41 6.37
N GLU A 52 19.14 2.40 5.70
CA GLU A 52 18.42 3.62 5.29
C GLU A 52 17.20 3.29 4.41
N TYR A 53 17.36 2.37 3.46
CA TYR A 53 16.28 1.96 2.57
C TYR A 53 15.20 1.17 3.30
N ALA A 54 15.56 0.37 4.30
CA ALA A 54 14.60 -0.33 5.14
C ALA A 54 13.77 0.65 5.99
N GLU A 55 14.41 1.70 6.52
CA GLU A 55 13.73 2.77 7.26
C GLU A 55 12.75 3.54 6.37
N LYS A 56 13.18 3.99 5.20
CA LYS A 56 12.31 4.66 4.20
C LYS A 56 11.16 3.76 3.75
N TYR A 57 11.41 2.47 3.55
CA TYR A 57 10.35 1.54 3.19
C TYR A 57 9.33 1.37 4.33
N LEU A 58 9.79 1.35 5.59
CA LEU A 58 8.90 1.35 6.75
C LEU A 58 8.06 2.63 6.83
N GLU A 59 8.62 3.80 6.54
CA GLU A 59 7.86 5.06 6.46
C GLU A 59 6.73 4.97 5.42
N TYR A 60 7.01 4.42 4.24
CA TYR A 60 5.99 4.17 3.24
C TYR A 60 4.91 3.19 3.74
N LEU A 61 5.29 2.12 4.43
CA LEU A 61 4.32 1.20 5.03
C LEU A 61 3.42 1.91 6.07
N LEU A 62 3.98 2.83 6.86
CA LEU A 62 3.21 3.64 7.81
C LEU A 62 2.25 4.61 7.13
N LEU A 63 2.66 5.22 6.01
CA LEU A 63 1.79 6.05 5.18
C LEU A 63 0.63 5.22 4.62
N LYS A 64 0.92 4.06 4.03
CA LYS A 64 -0.07 3.11 3.51
C LYS A 64 -1.05 2.66 4.61
N ASN A 65 -0.54 2.37 5.80
CA ASN A 65 -1.34 2.01 6.98
C ASN A 65 -2.29 3.14 7.39
N SER A 66 -1.79 4.38 7.41
CA SER A 66 -2.57 5.58 7.73
C SER A 66 -3.67 5.85 6.72
N PHE A 67 -3.36 5.68 5.43
CA PHE A 67 -4.34 5.80 4.35
C PHE A 67 -5.46 4.76 4.51
N HIS A 68 -5.10 3.48 4.68
CA HIS A 68 -6.09 2.41 4.85
C HIS A 68 -7.00 2.62 6.07
N TYR A 69 -6.43 3.04 7.21
CA TYR A 69 -7.21 3.39 8.39
C TYR A 69 -8.20 4.53 8.10
N ARG A 70 -7.76 5.57 7.38
CA ARG A 70 -8.63 6.69 7.02
C ARG A 70 -9.74 6.28 6.06
N THR A 71 -9.47 5.41 5.10
CA THR A 71 -10.52 4.85 4.22
C THR A 71 -11.62 4.20 5.05
N LYS A 72 -11.27 3.35 6.02
CA LYS A 72 -12.26 2.69 6.90
C LYS A 72 -13.09 3.67 7.72
N ILE A 73 -12.47 4.70 8.28
CA ILE A 73 -13.20 5.72 9.06
C ILE A 73 -14.13 6.53 8.18
N THR A 74 -13.65 6.99 7.02
CA THR A 74 -14.48 7.76 6.08
C THR A 74 -15.67 6.93 5.62
N GLU A 75 -15.46 5.65 5.33
CA GLU A 75 -16.52 4.70 4.94
C GLU A 75 -17.56 4.47 6.04
N LYS A 76 -17.11 4.37 7.29
CA LYS A 76 -18.01 4.28 8.45
C LYS A 76 -18.93 5.51 8.53
N TYR A 77 -18.38 6.72 8.39
CA TYR A 77 -19.20 7.92 8.42
C TYR A 77 -20.13 8.03 7.22
N ARG A 78 -19.68 7.63 6.02
CA ARG A 78 -20.53 7.53 4.83
C ARG A 78 -21.75 6.65 5.08
N THR A 79 -21.53 5.47 5.65
CA THR A 79 -22.61 4.52 5.97
C THR A 79 -23.61 5.10 6.97
N ILE A 80 -23.15 5.83 7.99
CA ILE A 80 -24.05 6.49 8.97
C ILE A 80 -24.93 7.54 8.27
N LEU A 81 -24.33 8.36 7.40
CA LEU A 81 -25.07 9.38 6.65
C LEU A 81 -26.14 8.76 5.72
N GLU A 82 -25.80 7.67 5.04
CA GLU A 82 -26.73 6.94 4.16
C GLU A 82 -27.90 6.30 4.94
N LEU A 83 -27.63 5.81 6.17
CA LEU A 83 -28.67 5.29 7.06
C LEU A 83 -29.59 6.38 7.61
N ASP A 84 -29.05 7.54 7.98
CA ASP A 84 -29.85 8.69 8.44
C ASP A 84 -30.78 9.18 7.30
N GLU A 85 -30.25 9.31 6.08
CA GLU A 85 -31.01 9.71 4.90
C GLU A 85 -32.13 8.72 4.54
N SER A 86 -31.85 7.42 4.60
CA SER A 86 -32.83 6.37 4.26
C SER A 86 -33.89 6.13 5.34
N SER A 87 -33.57 6.41 6.61
CA SER A 87 -34.51 6.29 7.72
C SER A 87 -35.38 7.54 7.93
N GLY A 88 -35.11 8.63 7.19
CA GLY A 88 -35.75 9.93 7.40
C GLY A 88 -35.37 10.57 8.74
N ALA A 89 -34.32 10.06 9.41
CA ALA A 89 -33.78 10.64 10.63
C ALA A 89 -32.99 11.91 10.28
N GLU A 90 -33.11 12.92 11.12
CA GLU A 90 -32.34 14.16 10.93
C GLU A 90 -30.85 13.85 11.13
N THR A 91 -30.08 13.94 10.04
CA THR A 91 -28.66 13.65 10.06
C THR A 91 -27.98 14.57 11.07
N THR A 92 -27.22 14.01 12.01
CA THR A 92 -26.54 14.88 12.98
C THR A 92 -25.49 15.72 12.24
N GLU A 93 -25.54 17.05 12.40
CA GLU A 93 -24.54 17.99 11.88
C GLU A 93 -23.10 17.58 12.28
N SER A 94 -22.98 16.89 13.42
CA SER A 94 -21.74 16.25 13.88
C SER A 94 -21.24 15.15 12.96
N SER A 95 -22.09 14.19 12.55
CA SER A 95 -21.72 13.11 11.62
C SER A 95 -21.27 13.66 10.26
N ARG A 96 -21.99 14.66 9.73
CA ARG A 96 -21.63 15.30 8.46
C ARG A 96 -20.28 16.00 8.53
N ARG A 97 -20.05 16.80 9.58
CA ARG A 97 -18.76 17.45 9.82
C ARG A 97 -17.62 16.44 9.97
N ASN A 98 -17.85 15.34 10.68
CA ASN A 98 -16.83 14.29 10.87
C ASN A 98 -16.49 13.57 9.56
N TYR A 99 -17.48 13.31 8.71
CA TYR A 99 -17.28 12.77 7.37
C TYR A 99 -16.41 13.72 6.51
N GLU A 100 -16.76 14.99 6.43
CA GLU A 100 -16.03 15.98 5.61
C GLU A 100 -14.57 16.13 6.06
N LEU A 101 -14.34 16.20 7.38
CA LEU A 101 -12.98 16.25 7.94
C LEU A 101 -12.18 14.98 7.64
N SER A 102 -12.81 13.81 7.70
CA SER A 102 -12.17 12.54 7.37
C SER A 102 -11.85 12.45 5.88
N LEU A 103 -12.78 12.86 5.03
CA LEU A 103 -12.64 12.88 3.57
C LEU A 103 -11.49 13.81 3.14
N LYS A 104 -11.40 15.01 3.70
CA LYS A 104 -10.30 15.95 3.42
C LYS A 104 -8.93 15.34 3.75
N LYS A 105 -8.83 14.63 4.89
CA LYS A 105 -7.59 13.93 5.28
C LYS A 105 -7.29 12.75 4.36
N LEU A 106 -8.31 11.98 3.97
CA LEU A 106 -8.16 10.86 3.04
C LEU A 106 -7.63 11.33 1.68
N VAL A 107 -8.19 12.41 1.14
CA VAL A 107 -7.72 13.02 -0.12
C VAL A 107 -6.27 13.48 -0.01
N SER A 108 -5.90 14.11 1.10
CA SER A 108 -4.50 14.50 1.33
C SER A 108 -3.55 13.30 1.30
N LEU A 109 -3.89 12.23 2.03
CA LEU A 109 -3.07 11.02 2.07
C LEU A 109 -3.02 10.29 0.72
N SER A 110 -4.10 10.31 -0.06
CA SER A 110 -4.11 9.70 -1.40
C SER A 110 -3.07 10.32 -2.33
N LYS A 111 -2.94 11.65 -2.32
CA LYS A 111 -1.96 12.38 -3.12
C LYS A 111 -0.53 12.08 -2.67
N GLU A 112 -0.31 12.01 -1.36
CA GLU A 112 0.99 11.66 -0.80
C GLU A 112 1.39 10.22 -1.18
N MET A 113 0.44 9.28 -1.15
CA MET A 113 0.67 7.91 -1.61
C MET A 113 0.98 7.82 -3.10
N GLU A 114 0.27 8.57 -3.94
CA GLU A 114 0.53 8.61 -5.39
C GLU A 114 1.96 9.09 -5.68
N VAL A 115 2.42 10.13 -4.98
CA VAL A 115 3.78 10.67 -5.13
C VAL A 115 4.84 9.65 -4.67
N GLN A 116 4.58 8.90 -3.60
CA GLN A 116 5.55 7.97 -3.04
C GLN A 116 5.52 6.57 -3.69
N LEU A 117 4.53 6.25 -4.53
CA LEU A 117 4.36 4.89 -5.07
C LEU A 117 5.57 4.43 -5.89
N ASP A 118 6.07 5.29 -6.79
CA ASP A 118 7.22 4.96 -7.63
C ASP A 118 8.50 4.79 -6.81
N GLU A 119 8.66 5.62 -5.77
CA GLU A 119 9.80 5.53 -4.85
C GLU A 119 9.73 4.26 -4.00
N ALA A 120 8.55 3.89 -3.51
CA ALA A 120 8.34 2.66 -2.76
C ALA A 120 8.69 1.40 -3.56
N ASN A 121 8.40 1.40 -4.87
CA ASN A 121 8.79 0.32 -5.76
C ASN A 121 10.31 0.19 -5.88
N LYS A 122 11.04 1.30 -6.01
CA LYS A 122 12.51 1.29 -6.01
C LYS A 122 13.09 0.82 -4.68
N LEU A 123 12.53 1.29 -3.56
CA LEU A 123 12.92 0.83 -2.22
C LEU A 123 12.73 -0.68 -2.10
N PHE A 124 11.59 -1.22 -2.56
CA PHE A 124 11.31 -2.65 -2.55
C PHE A 124 12.33 -3.44 -3.38
N GLU A 125 12.60 -3.00 -4.61
CA GLU A 125 13.59 -3.65 -5.49
C GLU A 125 15.00 -3.65 -4.87
N PHE A 126 15.41 -2.53 -4.26
CA PHE A 126 16.70 -2.42 -3.57
C PHE A 126 16.78 -3.35 -2.35
N LEU A 127 15.69 -3.44 -1.57
CA LEU A 127 15.63 -4.34 -0.42
C LEU A 127 15.73 -5.81 -0.81
N LEU A 128 15.25 -6.21 -2.00
CA LEU A 128 15.50 -7.55 -2.53
C LEU A 128 16.98 -7.81 -2.83
N ILE A 129 17.72 -6.78 -3.26
CA ILE A 129 19.18 -6.86 -3.42
C ILE A 129 19.83 -6.99 -2.04
N CYS A 130 19.48 -6.13 -1.08
CA CYS A 130 19.98 -6.22 0.29
C CYS A 130 19.72 -7.57 0.95
N PHE A 131 18.53 -8.15 0.74
CA PHE A 131 18.18 -9.49 1.19
C PHE A 131 19.16 -10.56 0.68
N ARG A 132 19.57 -10.45 -0.59
CA ARG A 132 20.53 -11.40 -1.18
C ARG A 132 21.92 -11.31 -0.56
N PHE A 133 22.37 -10.12 -0.18
CA PHE A 133 23.73 -9.90 0.34
C PHE A 133 23.84 -10.06 1.86
N PHE A 134 22.81 -9.61 2.61
CA PHE A 134 22.87 -9.51 4.07
C PHE A 134 21.75 -10.28 4.79
N GLY A 135 20.92 -11.01 4.04
CA GLY A 135 19.95 -11.96 4.57
C GLY A 135 18.58 -11.37 4.93
N GLU A 136 17.77 -12.19 5.60
CA GLU A 136 16.33 -12.01 5.78
C GLU A 136 15.92 -10.70 6.45
N LYS A 137 16.79 -10.10 7.27
CA LYS A 137 16.53 -8.85 8.00
C LYS A 137 16.17 -7.65 7.10
N TYR A 138 16.55 -7.68 5.82
CA TYR A 138 16.19 -6.66 4.83
C TYR A 138 15.07 -7.09 3.87
N SER A 139 14.50 -8.28 4.06
CA SER A 139 13.35 -8.67 3.25
C SER A 139 12.15 -7.78 3.61
N PRO A 140 11.37 -7.32 2.62
CA PRO A 140 10.13 -6.56 2.86
C PRO A 140 9.18 -7.27 3.82
N ASN A 141 9.14 -8.61 3.79
CA ASN A 141 8.33 -9.42 4.71
C ASN A 141 8.85 -9.34 6.17
N TYR A 142 10.16 -9.43 6.38
CA TYR A 142 10.73 -9.26 7.72
C TYR A 142 10.46 -7.85 8.26
N ILE A 143 10.66 -6.81 7.44
CA ILE A 143 10.38 -5.42 7.84
C ILE A 143 8.90 -5.26 8.23
N PHE A 144 7.98 -5.83 7.46
CA PHE A 144 6.55 -5.82 7.80
C PHE A 144 6.26 -6.56 9.12
N THR A 145 6.70 -7.82 9.23
CA THR A 145 6.37 -8.69 10.37
C THR A 145 7.01 -8.21 11.68
N SER A 146 8.25 -7.73 11.65
CA SER A 146 8.93 -7.12 12.81
C SER A 146 8.26 -5.84 13.28
N ASN A 147 7.58 -5.11 12.39
CA ASN A 147 6.88 -3.85 12.70
C ASN A 147 5.36 -4.00 12.77
N LYS A 148 4.84 -5.23 12.85
CA LYS A 148 3.40 -5.54 12.83
C LYS A 148 2.59 -4.76 13.90
N LYS A 149 3.15 -4.58 15.10
CA LYS A 149 2.52 -3.80 16.18
C LYS A 149 2.32 -2.31 15.82
N THR A 150 3.19 -1.77 15.00
CA THR A 150 3.11 -0.39 14.49
C THR A 150 2.19 -0.32 13.27
N LEU A 151 2.10 -1.41 12.50
CA LEU A 151 1.34 -1.56 11.27
C LEU A 151 -0.04 -2.25 11.43
N LYS A 152 -0.62 -2.23 12.64
CA LYS A 152 -1.83 -3.00 13.01
C LYS A 152 -3.03 -2.87 12.06
N HIS A 153 -3.14 -1.80 11.27
CA HIS A 153 -4.28 -1.64 10.35
C HIS A 153 -4.02 -2.29 8.98
N LEU A 154 -2.78 -2.60 8.61
CA LEU A 154 -2.43 -3.34 7.39
C LEU A 154 -2.79 -4.83 7.47
N ASP A 155 -2.78 -5.44 8.66
CA ASP A 155 -3.11 -6.86 8.86
C ASP A 155 -4.59 -7.20 8.61
N PHE A 156 -5.45 -6.19 8.58
CA PHE A 156 -6.89 -6.40 8.45
C PHE A 156 -7.34 -6.66 6.99
N VAL A 157 -6.42 -7.07 6.12
CA VAL A 157 -6.66 -7.37 4.68
C VAL A 157 -6.71 -8.87 4.41
N GLY A 158 -6.81 -9.73 5.43
CA GLY A 158 -6.85 -11.19 5.24
C GLY A 158 -7.65 -12.01 6.24
N ALA A 159 -8.50 -11.40 7.07
CA ALA A 159 -9.30 -12.13 8.05
C ALA A 159 -10.69 -11.52 8.22
N GLN A 160 -11.56 -11.74 7.23
CA GLN A 160 -12.99 -11.96 7.42
C GLN A 160 -13.41 -13.09 6.49
#